data_AF-A0A7K4FV20-F1
#
_entry.id   AF-A0A7K4FV20-F1
#
_cell.length_a   1.000
_cell.length_b   1.000
_cell.length_c   1.000
_cell.angle_alpha   90.00
_cell.angle_beta   90.00
_cell.angle_gamma   90.00
#
_symmetry.space_group_name_H-M   'P 1'
#
loop_
_entity.id
_entity.type
_entity.pdbx_description
1 polymer ?
#
loop_
_entity_poly.entity_id
_entity_poly.type
_entity_poly.pdbx_seq_one_letter_code
_entity_poly.pdbx_strand_id
1 'polypeptide(L)'
;MLYEISIDNLNSENRFLTESGHIASISNSLKEELEGLNVNIDRFSEAVIDFLKDDSKIYSTYMKPIKVTGNCPIFTRVLDLWITHTAGQTHVITLVSNYGDISEVMFVDPIVFNYASEKIMDIASSSECMELSMPFPYKFVVFETFNAFSKKFSTDFLGVIGHREKYLMAYKSTKAIMWKVESTKVDYLGNFHDSMIRNL
;
A
#
# COMPACT_ATOMS: atom_id res chain seq x y z
N MET A 1 -13.75 -9.61 -7.68
CA MET A 1 -12.86 -8.48 -7.36
C MET A 1 -13.36 -7.92 -6.03
N LEU A 2 -12.49 -7.61 -5.05
CA LEU A 2 -12.95 -7.25 -3.69
C LEU A 2 -13.18 -5.74 -3.56
N TYR A 3 -12.24 -4.94 -4.05
CA TYR A 3 -12.30 -3.49 -3.94
C TYR A 3 -12.59 -2.88 -5.30
N GLU A 4 -13.75 -2.23 -5.39
CA GLU A 4 -14.24 -1.66 -6.63
C GLU A 4 -14.79 -0.27 -6.38
N ILE A 5 -14.57 0.63 -7.33
CA ILE A 5 -15.20 1.94 -7.41
C ILE A 5 -15.68 2.16 -8.85
N SER A 6 -16.84 2.78 -8.99
CA SER A 6 -17.41 3.19 -10.27
C SER A 6 -17.57 4.70 -10.30
N ILE A 7 -17.13 5.34 -11.38
CA ILE A 7 -17.25 6.80 -11.62
C ILE A 7 -18.07 7.01 -12.91
N ASP A 8 -19.13 7.80 -12.80
CA ASP A 8 -20.07 8.13 -13.88
C ASP A 8 -20.65 6.91 -14.62
N ASN A 9 -20.75 5.78 -13.91
CA ASN A 9 -21.40 4.58 -14.39
C ASN A 9 -22.81 4.48 -13.79
N LEU A 10 -23.83 4.61 -14.62
CA LEU A 10 -25.23 4.61 -14.16
C LEU A 10 -25.72 3.23 -13.72
N ASN A 11 -25.03 2.14 -14.09
CA ASN A 11 -25.45 0.77 -13.78
C ASN A 11 -24.99 0.29 -12.39
N SER A 12 -24.25 1.09 -11.63
CA SER A 12 -23.77 0.70 -10.30
C SER A 12 -24.85 0.90 -9.21
N GLU A 13 -24.87 0.01 -8.22
CA GLU A 13 -25.70 0.16 -7.01
C GLU A 13 -25.05 1.15 -6.01
N ASN A 14 -25.76 1.59 -4.96
CA ASN A 14 -25.21 2.44 -3.88
C ASN A 14 -24.50 3.73 -4.34
N ARG A 15 -25.14 4.48 -5.24
CA ARG A 15 -24.59 5.70 -5.84
C ARG A 15 -24.68 6.90 -4.89
N PHE A 16 -23.68 7.77 -4.95
CA PHE A 16 -23.66 9.08 -4.30
C PHE A 16 -23.04 10.13 -5.23
N LEU A 17 -23.27 11.40 -4.92
CA LEU A 17 -22.74 12.52 -5.69
C LEU A 17 -21.49 13.05 -4.98
N THR A 18 -20.38 13.17 -5.71
CA THR A 18 -19.13 13.73 -5.18
C THR A 18 -19.19 15.27 -5.14
N GLU A 19 -18.25 15.92 -4.43
CA GLU A 19 -18.18 17.39 -4.34
C GLU A 19 -18.00 18.04 -5.72
N SER A 20 -17.28 17.37 -6.63
CA SER A 20 -17.07 17.80 -8.02
C SER A 20 -18.23 17.48 -8.97
N GLY A 21 -19.33 16.90 -8.47
CA GLY A 21 -20.55 16.64 -9.23
C GLY A 21 -20.54 15.35 -10.06
N HIS A 22 -19.60 14.44 -9.81
CA HIS A 22 -19.57 13.13 -10.46
C HIS A 22 -20.41 12.12 -9.67
N ILE A 23 -20.94 11.11 -10.38
CA ILE A 23 -21.66 10.00 -9.73
C ILE A 23 -20.66 8.91 -9.36
N ALA A 24 -20.48 8.65 -8.07
CA ALA A 24 -19.61 7.59 -7.58
C ALA A 24 -20.41 6.44 -6.95
N SER A 25 -19.85 5.24 -7.00
CA SER A 25 -20.32 4.06 -6.27
C SER A 25 -19.12 3.25 -5.82
N ILE A 26 -19.16 2.69 -4.61
CA ILE A 26 -18.05 1.95 -4.01
C ILE A 26 -18.57 0.60 -3.49
N SER A 27 -17.79 -0.46 -3.67
CA SER A 27 -18.11 -1.78 -3.10
C SER A 27 -18.11 -1.73 -1.57
N ASN A 28 -18.96 -2.53 -0.92
CA ASN A 28 -19.03 -2.59 0.54
C ASN A 28 -17.67 -2.92 1.17
N SER A 29 -16.91 -3.83 0.57
CA SER A 29 -15.58 -4.18 1.09
C SER A 29 -14.58 -3.03 1.00
N LEU A 30 -14.61 -2.21 -0.06
CA LEU A 30 -13.74 -1.03 -0.13
C LEU A 30 -14.19 0.03 0.87
N LYS A 31 -15.50 0.22 1.01
CA LYS A 31 -16.07 1.13 2.01
C LYS A 31 -15.61 0.76 3.43
N GLU A 32 -15.79 -0.50 3.83
CA GLU A 32 -15.39 -1.01 5.15
C GLU A 32 -13.88 -0.84 5.39
N GLU A 33 -13.06 -1.10 4.38
CA GLU A 33 -11.61 -0.93 4.45
C GLU A 33 -11.21 0.53 4.65
N LEU A 34 -11.77 1.45 3.86
CA LEU A 34 -11.50 2.89 3.97
C LEU A 34 -11.98 3.46 5.31
N GLU A 35 -13.18 3.09 5.75
CA GLU A 35 -13.72 3.50 7.06
C GLU A 35 -12.87 2.95 8.21
N GLY A 36 -12.39 1.71 8.09
CA GLY A 36 -11.47 1.09 9.05
C GLY A 36 -10.14 1.85 9.20
N LEU A 37 -9.69 2.49 8.13
CA LEU A 37 -8.51 3.37 8.10
C LEU A 37 -8.84 4.84 8.43
N ASN A 38 -10.10 5.19 8.70
CA ASN A 38 -10.55 6.57 8.88
C ASN A 38 -10.32 7.45 7.62
N VAL A 39 -10.39 6.86 6.43
CA VAL A 39 -10.35 7.57 5.14
C VAL A 39 -11.77 7.99 4.77
N ASN A 40 -11.97 9.28 4.51
CA ASN A 40 -13.27 9.79 4.06
C ASN A 40 -13.55 9.33 2.62
N ILE A 41 -14.70 8.68 2.42
CA ILE A 41 -15.12 8.09 1.15
C ILE A 41 -15.22 9.14 0.05
N ASP A 42 -15.87 10.28 0.32
CA ASP A 42 -16.03 11.34 -0.69
C ASP A 42 -14.67 11.87 -1.15
N ARG A 43 -13.76 12.13 -0.22
CA ARG A 43 -12.38 12.56 -0.53
C ARG A 43 -11.58 11.52 -1.30
N PHE A 44 -11.77 10.24 -0.98
CA PHE A 44 -11.16 9.15 -1.74
C PHE A 44 -11.71 9.09 -3.17
N SER A 45 -13.03 9.26 -3.35
CA SER A 45 -13.65 9.32 -4.68
C SER A 45 -13.16 10.50 -5.51
N GLU A 46 -13.01 11.68 -4.89
CA GLU A 46 -12.39 12.84 -5.55
C GLU A 46 -10.96 12.53 -6.01
N ALA A 47 -10.17 11.85 -5.17
CA ALA A 47 -8.81 11.44 -5.53
C ALA A 47 -8.79 10.48 -6.73
N VAL A 48 -9.75 9.56 -6.82
CA VAL A 48 -9.91 8.66 -7.98
C VAL A 48 -10.30 9.44 -9.23
N ILE A 49 -11.22 10.42 -9.10
CA ILE A 49 -11.63 11.28 -10.22
C ILE A 49 -10.44 12.09 -10.74
N ASP A 50 -9.64 12.67 -9.83
CA ASP A 50 -8.45 13.43 -10.21
C ASP A 50 -7.40 12.54 -10.87
N PHE A 51 -7.17 11.33 -10.36
CA PHE A 51 -6.30 10.34 -11.01
C PHE A 51 -6.74 10.02 -12.44
N LEU A 52 -8.03 9.76 -12.66
CA LEU A 52 -8.57 9.48 -14.00
C LEU A 52 -8.43 10.70 -14.95
N LYS A 53 -8.45 11.92 -14.42
CA LYS A 53 -8.25 13.15 -15.20
C LYS A 53 -6.78 13.43 -15.51
N ASP A 54 -5.89 13.08 -14.59
CA ASP A 54 -4.43 13.27 -14.72
C ASP A 54 -3.83 12.33 -15.78
N ASP A 55 -4.45 11.15 -16.01
CA ASP A 55 -4.03 10.15 -17.01
C ASP A 55 -2.55 9.71 -16.86
N SER A 56 -2.04 9.79 -15.64
CA SER A 56 -0.69 9.34 -15.30
C SER A 56 -0.70 7.88 -14.82
N LYS A 57 0.48 7.27 -14.80
CA LYS A 57 0.65 5.93 -14.23
C LYS A 57 0.79 5.92 -12.71
N ILE A 58 1.05 7.09 -12.11
CA ILE A 58 1.26 7.28 -10.69
C ILE A 58 0.67 8.63 -10.30
N TYR A 59 -0.34 8.60 -9.45
CA TYR A 59 -0.94 9.80 -8.88
C TYR A 59 -0.94 9.70 -7.37
N SER A 60 -0.67 10.81 -6.69
CA SER A 60 -0.68 10.89 -5.24
C SER A 60 -1.43 12.12 -4.77
N THR A 61 -2.25 11.94 -3.74
CA THR A 61 -2.86 13.04 -3.02
C THR A 61 -2.64 12.89 -1.52
N TYR A 62 -2.66 14.01 -0.81
CA TYR A 62 -2.46 14.06 0.63
C TYR A 62 -3.76 14.27 1.37
N MET A 63 -3.88 13.62 2.51
CA MET A 63 -5.05 13.69 3.37
C MET A 63 -4.67 13.77 4.85
N LYS A 64 -5.69 14.01 5.68
CA LYS A 64 -5.54 13.99 7.13
C LYS A 64 -5.00 12.63 7.59
N PRO A 65 -4.29 12.59 8.73
CA PRO A 65 -3.78 11.35 9.31
C PRO A 65 -4.83 10.24 9.36
N ILE A 66 -4.50 9.10 8.77
CA ILE A 66 -5.30 7.88 8.82
C ILE A 66 -5.08 7.16 10.15
N LYS A 67 -5.98 6.22 10.47
CA LYS A 67 -5.81 5.35 11.62
C LYS A 67 -4.68 4.35 11.36
N VAL A 68 -3.63 4.42 12.15
CA VAL A 68 -2.56 3.40 12.17
C VAL A 68 -3.10 2.15 12.87
N THR A 69 -3.08 1.02 12.17
CA THR A 69 -3.52 -0.29 12.67
C THR A 69 -2.38 -1.26 12.95
N GLY A 70 -1.16 -0.90 12.52
CA GLY A 70 0.07 -1.65 12.75
C GLY A 70 0.82 -1.23 14.01
N ASN A 71 1.95 -1.90 14.26
CA ASN A 71 2.82 -1.60 15.41
C ASN A 71 3.81 -0.46 15.14
N CYS A 72 3.93 -0.04 13.88
CA CYS A 72 4.86 1.01 13.45
C CYS A 72 4.14 2.33 13.16
N PRO A 73 4.71 3.49 13.55
CA PRO A 73 4.14 4.80 13.25
C PRO A 73 4.01 5.07 11.75
N ILE A 74 4.99 4.59 10.98
CA ILE A 74 4.96 4.57 9.53
C ILE A 74 4.25 3.30 9.09
N PHE A 75 3.13 3.47 8.41
CA PHE A 75 2.24 2.39 8.03
C PHE A 75 1.77 2.58 6.60
N THR A 76 1.70 1.53 5.82
CA THR A 76 1.12 1.54 4.47
C THR A 76 0.14 0.40 4.33
N ARG A 77 -1.10 0.71 3.93
CA ARG A 77 -2.09 -0.28 3.52
C ARG A 77 -2.15 -0.33 2.00
N VAL A 78 -1.91 -1.50 1.42
CA VAL A 78 -1.94 -1.71 -0.03
C VAL A 78 -3.22 -2.44 -0.41
N LEU A 79 -3.97 -1.89 -1.37
CA LEU A 79 -5.24 -2.39 -1.87
C LEU A 79 -5.15 -2.62 -3.38
N ASP A 80 -5.77 -3.70 -3.85
CA ASP A 80 -5.94 -4.00 -5.27
C ASP A 80 -7.30 -3.47 -5.75
N LEU A 81 -7.31 -2.37 -6.51
CA LEU A 81 -8.49 -1.57 -6.84
C LEU A 81 -8.87 -1.64 -8.32
N TRP A 82 -10.15 -1.90 -8.57
CA TRP A 82 -10.75 -1.80 -9.91
C TRP A 82 -11.62 -0.56 -10.02
N ILE A 83 -11.31 0.30 -10.99
CA ILE A 83 -12.03 1.55 -11.26
C ILE A 83 -12.83 1.37 -12.56
N THR A 84 -14.15 1.35 -12.48
CA THR A 84 -15.02 1.33 -13.66
C THR A 84 -15.47 2.75 -14.00
N HIS A 85 -15.32 3.16 -15.25
CA HIS A 85 -15.71 4.48 -15.74
C HIS A 85 -16.25 4.40 -17.17
N THR A 86 -16.73 5.51 -17.71
CA THR A 86 -17.39 5.56 -19.03
C THR A 86 -16.51 5.07 -20.18
N ALA A 87 -15.18 5.21 -20.07
CA ALA A 87 -14.22 4.75 -21.08
C ALA A 87 -13.77 3.29 -20.91
N GLY A 88 -14.10 2.63 -19.79
CA GLY A 88 -13.74 1.24 -19.54
C GLY A 88 -13.45 0.92 -18.08
N GLN A 89 -12.51 0.01 -17.87
CA GLN A 89 -12.03 -0.38 -16.54
C GLN A 89 -10.53 -0.15 -16.44
N THR A 90 -10.12 0.46 -15.32
CA THR A 90 -8.73 0.71 -14.99
C THR A 90 -8.38 -0.06 -13.73
N HIS A 91 -7.29 -0.83 -13.79
CA HIS A 91 -6.75 -1.59 -12.67
C HIS A 91 -5.58 -0.83 -12.03
N VAL A 92 -5.64 -0.59 -10.73
CA VAL A 92 -4.57 0.09 -9.99
C VAL A 92 -4.28 -0.57 -8.66
N ILE A 93 -3.05 -0.40 -8.20
CA ILE A 93 -2.66 -0.67 -6.81
C ILE A 93 -2.73 0.64 -6.05
N THR A 94 -3.55 0.66 -5.00
CA THR A 94 -3.74 1.82 -4.14
C THR A 94 -2.92 1.64 -2.87
N LEU A 95 -2.10 2.64 -2.54
CA LEU A 95 -1.37 2.69 -1.28
C LEU A 95 -1.96 3.80 -0.41
N VAL A 96 -2.49 3.43 0.75
CA VAL A 96 -2.96 4.36 1.78
C VAL A 96 -1.92 4.38 2.90
N SER A 97 -1.14 5.44 2.96
CA SER A 97 0.06 5.51 3.80
C SER A 97 -0.06 6.57 4.87
N ASN A 98 0.44 6.27 6.07
CA ASN A 98 0.65 7.22 7.16
C ASN A 98 2.15 7.45 7.35
N TYR A 99 2.55 8.72 7.34
CA TYR A 99 3.94 9.15 7.56
C TYR A 99 4.09 10.02 8.82
N GLY A 100 3.25 9.77 9.83
CA GLY A 100 3.18 10.58 11.05
C GLY A 100 2.11 11.65 10.94
N ASP A 101 2.51 12.89 10.67
CA ASP A 101 1.61 14.06 10.66
C ASP A 101 0.80 14.20 9.36
N ILE A 102 1.14 13.42 8.33
CA ILE A 102 0.50 13.45 7.03
C ILE A 102 0.22 12.03 6.54
N SER A 103 -0.89 11.87 5.84
CA SER A 103 -1.19 10.64 5.12
C SER A 103 -1.28 10.91 3.62
N GLU A 104 -1.00 9.87 2.86
CA GLU A 104 -1.00 9.91 1.40
C GLU A 104 -1.84 8.76 0.85
N VAL A 105 -2.65 9.05 -0.16
CA VAL A 105 -3.22 8.03 -1.03
C VAL A 105 -2.55 8.13 -2.39
N MET A 106 -1.93 7.02 -2.80
CA MET A 106 -1.28 6.89 -4.08
C MET A 106 -1.98 5.81 -4.91
N PHE A 107 -2.29 6.10 -6.17
CA PHE A 107 -2.75 5.14 -7.16
C PHE A 107 -1.62 4.86 -8.14
N VAL A 108 -1.39 3.59 -8.42
CA VAL A 108 -0.23 3.13 -9.19
C VAL A 108 -0.68 2.08 -10.20
N ASP A 109 -0.38 2.29 -11.47
CA ASP A 109 -0.46 1.22 -12.47
C ASP A 109 0.47 0.07 -12.03
N PRO A 110 -0.04 -1.18 -11.94
CA PRO A 110 0.76 -2.33 -11.48
C PRO A 110 2.10 -2.50 -12.20
N ILE A 111 2.21 -2.10 -13.47
CA ILE A 111 3.43 -2.22 -14.28
C ILE A 111 4.57 -1.35 -13.73
N VAL A 112 4.26 -0.25 -13.05
CA VAL A 112 5.24 0.71 -12.51
C VAL A 112 5.27 0.70 -10.97
N PHE A 113 4.80 -0.38 -10.34
CA PHE A 113 4.75 -0.49 -8.88
C PHE A 113 6.12 -0.35 -8.20
N ASN A 114 7.20 -0.67 -8.91
CA ASN A 114 8.57 -0.51 -8.42
C ASN A 114 8.86 0.92 -7.93
N TYR A 115 8.29 1.96 -8.55
CA TYR A 115 8.48 3.35 -8.11
C TYR A 115 7.81 3.61 -6.76
N ALA A 116 6.65 3.02 -6.51
CA ALA A 116 5.98 3.11 -5.22
C ALA A 116 6.78 2.37 -4.14
N SER A 117 7.30 1.18 -4.45
CA SER A 117 8.21 0.44 -3.55
C SER A 117 9.48 1.23 -3.22
N GLU A 118 10.09 1.91 -4.20
CA GLU A 118 11.25 2.78 -3.97
C GLU A 118 10.90 3.93 -3.02
N LYS A 119 9.77 4.61 -3.23
CA LYS A 119 9.30 5.68 -2.33
C LYS A 119 9.03 5.18 -0.91
N ILE A 120 8.38 4.02 -0.77
CA ILE A 120 8.14 3.39 0.54
C ILE A 120 9.47 3.15 1.26
N MET A 121 10.48 2.61 0.56
CA MET A 121 11.80 2.36 1.15
C MET A 121 12.57 3.64 1.46
N ASP A 122 12.39 4.71 0.67
CA ASP A 122 12.94 6.03 0.97
C ASP A 122 12.44 6.54 2.32
N ILE A 123 11.13 6.45 2.56
CA ILE A 123 10.52 6.89 3.82
C ILE A 123 10.89 5.97 4.97
N ALA A 124 10.90 4.64 4.75
CA ALA A 124 11.30 3.66 5.75
C ALA A 124 12.72 3.91 6.26
N SER A 125 13.62 4.36 5.38
CA SER A 125 15.04 4.52 5.71
C SER A 125 15.36 5.53 6.81
N SER A 126 14.43 6.47 7.06
CA SER A 126 14.49 7.48 8.13
C SER A 126 13.65 7.11 9.36
N SER A 127 13.02 5.94 9.38
CA SER A 127 12.18 5.47 10.50
C SER A 127 12.86 4.33 11.27
N GLU A 128 12.50 4.18 12.54
CA GLU A 128 12.89 3.01 13.35
C GLU A 128 12.21 1.74 12.89
N CYS A 129 10.97 1.84 12.41
CA CYS A 129 10.25 0.73 11.78
C CYS A 129 9.16 1.22 10.83
N MET A 130 8.73 0.33 9.94
CA MET A 130 7.60 0.55 9.06
C MET A 130 6.88 -0.76 8.81
N GLU A 131 5.54 -0.71 8.76
CA GLU A 131 4.70 -1.86 8.41
C GLU A 131 3.99 -1.60 7.07
N LEU A 132 4.13 -2.52 6.12
CA LEU A 132 3.31 -2.60 4.92
C LEU A 132 2.32 -3.75 5.09
N SER A 133 1.02 -3.46 5.08
CA SER A 133 -0.03 -4.46 5.21
C SER A 133 -0.90 -4.55 3.97
N MET A 134 -1.44 -5.74 3.74
CA MET A 134 -2.30 -6.08 2.62
C MET A 134 -3.51 -6.89 3.12
N PRO A 135 -4.62 -6.95 2.37
CA PRO A 135 -5.73 -7.86 2.68
C PRO A 135 -5.45 -9.29 2.21
N PHE A 136 -4.60 -9.45 1.19
CA PHE A 136 -4.14 -10.74 0.68
C PHE A 136 -2.62 -10.71 0.45
N PRO A 137 -1.93 -11.86 0.41
CA PRO A 137 -0.48 -11.89 0.20
C PRO A 137 -0.13 -11.59 -1.27
N TYR A 138 -0.14 -10.31 -1.65
CA TYR A 138 0.25 -9.85 -2.98
C TYR A 138 1.75 -10.05 -3.19
N LYS A 139 2.14 -11.21 -3.72
CA LYS A 139 3.57 -11.60 -3.85
C LYS A 139 4.39 -10.60 -4.66
N PHE A 140 3.80 -9.95 -5.68
CA PHE A 140 4.51 -8.92 -6.45
C PHE A 140 4.85 -7.70 -5.59
N VAL A 141 3.94 -7.24 -4.71
CA VAL A 141 4.20 -6.13 -3.77
C VAL A 141 5.36 -6.48 -2.85
N VAL A 142 5.36 -7.71 -2.31
CA VAL A 142 6.46 -8.20 -1.47
C VAL A 142 7.78 -8.15 -2.23
N PHE A 143 7.85 -8.76 -3.41
CA PHE A 143 9.12 -8.86 -4.16
C PHE A 143 9.63 -7.50 -4.65
N GLU A 144 8.77 -6.60 -5.13
CA GLU A 144 9.17 -5.24 -5.51
C GLU A 144 9.69 -4.45 -4.30
N THR A 145 9.08 -4.63 -3.13
CA THR A 145 9.54 -3.96 -1.90
C THR A 145 10.91 -4.49 -1.44
N PHE A 146 11.15 -5.81 -1.52
CA PHE A 146 12.46 -6.39 -1.24
C PHE A 146 13.53 -5.99 -2.26
N ASN A 147 13.14 -5.86 -3.53
CA ASN A 147 14.01 -5.36 -4.59
C ASN A 147 14.41 -3.89 -4.33
N ALA A 148 13.45 -3.04 -4.00
CA ALA A 148 13.69 -1.65 -3.61
C ALA A 148 14.61 -1.54 -2.38
N PHE A 149 14.40 -2.39 -1.36
CA PHE A 149 15.29 -2.46 -0.20
C PHE A 149 16.73 -2.80 -0.62
N SER A 150 16.89 -3.84 -1.45
CA SER A 150 18.20 -4.31 -1.91
C SER A 150 18.93 -3.23 -2.72
N LYS A 151 18.21 -2.54 -3.61
CA LYS A 151 18.72 -1.40 -4.40
C LYS A 151 19.16 -0.25 -3.49
N LYS A 152 18.39 0.06 -2.45
CA LYS A 152 18.65 1.20 -1.56
C LYS A 152 19.82 0.96 -0.59
N PHE A 153 19.93 -0.24 -0.02
CA PHE A 153 20.88 -0.50 1.06
C PHE A 153 22.09 -1.35 0.65
N SER A 154 22.10 -1.96 -0.54
CA SER A 154 23.14 -2.93 -0.95
C SER A 154 23.28 -4.06 0.07
N THR A 155 22.28 -4.93 0.07
CA THR A 155 22.08 -6.04 1.03
C THR A 155 23.31 -6.92 1.23
N ASP A 156 23.57 -7.28 2.49
CA ASP A 156 24.57 -8.29 2.84
C ASP A 156 24.00 -9.70 2.68
N PHE A 157 22.69 -9.85 2.87
CA PHE A 157 21.97 -11.09 2.76
C PHE A 157 20.56 -10.86 2.19
N LEU A 158 20.09 -11.82 1.39
CA LEU A 158 18.72 -11.99 0.95
C LEU A 158 18.43 -13.49 0.87
N GLY A 159 17.43 -13.97 1.60
CA GLY A 159 17.09 -15.39 1.58
C GLY A 159 15.95 -15.76 2.52
N VAL A 160 15.57 -17.05 2.47
CA VAL A 160 14.55 -17.60 3.37
C VAL A 160 15.23 -18.18 4.61
N ILE A 161 14.77 -17.77 5.78
CA ILE A 161 15.23 -18.23 7.09
C ILE A 161 14.08 -18.89 7.88
N GLY A 162 14.42 -19.50 9.01
CA GLY A 162 13.47 -20.10 9.96
C GLY A 162 13.24 -21.59 9.75
N HIS A 163 13.05 -22.31 10.86
CA HIS A 163 12.86 -23.76 10.83
C HIS A 163 11.38 -24.16 10.76
N ARG A 164 10.54 -23.61 11.65
CA ARG A 164 9.10 -23.91 11.72
C ARG A 164 8.27 -22.95 10.87
N GLU A 165 8.48 -21.66 11.08
CA GLU A 165 7.89 -20.61 10.26
C GLU A 165 8.95 -20.12 9.28
N LYS A 166 8.55 -19.88 8.03
CA LYS A 166 9.46 -19.41 7.00
C LYS A 166 9.34 -17.90 6.87
N TYR A 167 10.48 -17.22 6.86
CA TYR A 167 10.57 -15.79 6.63
C TYR A 167 11.45 -15.53 5.44
N LEU A 168 10.99 -14.72 4.49
CA LEU A 168 11.90 -14.05 3.54
C LEU A 168 12.50 -12.85 4.28
N MET A 169 13.82 -12.74 4.28
CA MET A 169 14.55 -11.67 4.94
C MET A 169 15.63 -11.11 4.03
N ALA A 170 15.78 -9.79 4.05
CA ALA A 170 16.96 -9.09 3.56
C ALA A 170 17.45 -8.12 4.63
N TYR A 171 18.76 -8.00 4.80
CA TYR A 171 19.32 -7.05 5.75
C TYR A 171 20.65 -6.44 5.30
N LYS A 172 20.98 -5.31 5.90
CA LYS A 172 22.23 -4.57 5.79
C LYS A 172 22.52 -3.89 7.12
N SER A 173 23.61 -4.28 7.79
CA SER A 173 23.95 -3.73 9.11
C SER A 173 22.74 -3.80 10.08
N THR A 174 22.25 -2.67 10.58
CA THR A 174 21.09 -2.60 11.49
C THR A 174 19.74 -2.52 10.77
N LYS A 175 19.70 -2.55 9.45
CA LYS A 175 18.45 -2.42 8.69
C LYS A 175 18.03 -3.78 8.15
N ALA A 176 16.76 -4.15 8.32
CA ALA A 176 16.20 -5.37 7.78
C ALA A 176 14.80 -5.14 7.20
N ILE A 177 14.46 -5.92 6.19
CA ILE A 177 13.10 -6.12 5.72
C ILE A 177 12.76 -7.60 5.85
N MET A 178 11.57 -7.88 6.37
CA MET A 178 11.12 -9.21 6.72
C MET A 178 9.69 -9.44 6.26
N TRP A 179 9.44 -10.64 5.77
CA TRP A 179 8.10 -11.11 5.43
C TRP A 179 7.95 -12.55 5.90
N LYS A 180 7.02 -12.79 6.83
CA LYS A 180 6.58 -14.15 7.10
C LYS A 180 5.91 -14.68 5.83
N VAL A 181 6.43 -15.77 5.28
CA VAL A 181 5.97 -16.31 4.00
C VAL A 181 4.47 -16.56 4.06
N GLU A 182 3.75 -16.09 3.04
CA GLU A 182 2.28 -16.12 2.91
C GLU A 182 1.51 -15.21 3.88
N SER A 183 2.18 -14.44 4.72
CA SER A 183 1.52 -13.42 5.53
C SER A 183 1.10 -12.22 4.68
N THR A 184 0.17 -11.45 5.22
CA THR A 184 -0.32 -10.21 4.61
C THR A 184 0.42 -8.97 5.10
N LYS A 185 1.60 -9.14 5.73
CA LYS A 185 2.37 -8.04 6.34
C LYS A 185 3.86 -8.17 6.05
N VAL A 186 4.47 -7.07 5.61
CA VAL A 186 5.91 -6.93 5.42
C VAL A 186 6.40 -5.84 6.38
N ASP A 187 7.44 -6.17 7.14
CA ASP A 187 7.99 -5.28 8.16
C ASP A 187 9.38 -4.81 7.75
N TYR A 188 9.64 -3.52 7.92
CA TYR A 188 10.97 -2.94 7.90
C TYR A 188 11.38 -2.58 9.33
N LEU A 189 12.63 -2.89 9.67
CA LEU A 189 13.24 -2.65 10.96
C LEU A 189 14.55 -1.87 10.77
N GLY A 190 14.66 -0.68 11.37
CA GLY A 190 15.85 0.17 11.32
C GLY A 190 16.92 -0.14 12.39
N ASN A 191 16.55 -0.91 13.41
CA ASN A 191 17.37 -1.31 14.56
C ASN A 191 17.42 -2.85 14.74
N PHE A 192 17.64 -3.56 13.64
CA PHE A 192 17.81 -5.00 13.58
C PHE A 192 19.17 -5.45 14.14
N HIS A 193 19.19 -6.61 14.80
CA HIS A 193 20.40 -7.26 15.29
C HIS A 193 20.39 -8.75 14.90
N ASP A 194 21.53 -9.28 14.43
CA ASP A 194 21.65 -10.69 14.00
C ASP A 194 21.24 -11.72 15.06
N SER A 195 21.33 -11.36 16.35
CA SER A 195 20.85 -12.21 17.44
C SER A 195 19.34 -12.50 17.36
N MET A 196 18.57 -11.63 16.70
CA MET A 196 17.13 -11.81 16.45
C MET A 196 16.86 -12.94 15.45
N ILE A 197 17.80 -13.27 14.55
CA ILE A 197 17.66 -14.39 13.59
C ILE A 197 17.65 -15.73 14.31
N ARG A 198 18.41 -15.87 15.41
CA ARG A 198 18.54 -17.14 16.13
C ARG A 198 17.26 -17.60 16.82
N ASN A 199 16.28 -16.70 16.95
CA ASN A 199 15.01 -16.95 17.60
C ASN A 199 13.87 -17.23 16.59
N LEU A 200 14.16 -17.28 15.28
CA LEU A 200 13.22 -17.56 14.17
C LEU A 200 13.46 -18.96 13.57
#